data_AF-A0A644YWN5-F1
#
_entry.id   AF-A0A644YWN5-F1
#
_cell.length_a   1.000
_cell.length_b   1.000
_cell.length_c   1.000
_cell.angle_alpha   90.00
_cell.angle_beta   90.00
_cell.angle_gamma   90.00
#
_symmetry.space_group_name_H-M   'P 1'
#
loop_
_entity.id
_entity.type
_entity.pdbx_description
1 polymer ?
#
loop_
_entity_poly.entity_id
_entity_poly.type
_entity_poly.pdbx_seq_one_letter_code
_entity_poly.pdbx_strand_id
1 'polypeptide(L)'
;MIGIQPVDKIRAAEREFAEANPDVNLMLRAADQVAELAERMVPSGTILVVVGPGNNGGDGLFAARKLVRDGRRQVMVWPVAGTAHPQGVVAARQVGIRFLNDLEVGRLLPDIALVIDGITGIGGRTGLPENVHWFAEMCDVLKIPVLAIDIPSGLAAEDHHRPAHVLAATRTITFAAPKLCHLAQPAASACGDVEVADIGLELPKSNLRQMQRMDVARWWPWPTPYTDKYSRGVLGIDTGSDRYPGAAVLPVTGAVYSGAGMIRFTGPDRLADLILHKLPSVTVGSGRVEAWLVGCGWSEEGAEQRFGPILESGVPLVIDADALRYLPKRLPEGSLLTPHAGELAELLGISRPEVEDDPVGKAYEAAERWETTVLLKGATQYIANPFEKRVTLAIAGPSWTAQAGSGDVLAGICGTLLAAGLPAPKAAALAASVQAMAAARKPGPFPPDVVAQAIPEVLVHLAELADQPVLAGDLTPRSIAAQ
;
A
#
# COMPACT_ATOMS: atom_id res chain seq x y z
N MET A 1 9.18 -8.11 0.54
CA MET A 1 8.69 -6.89 -0.14
C MET A 1 8.37 -7.30 -1.55
N ILE A 2 7.23 -6.86 -2.07
CA ILE A 2 6.82 -7.19 -3.43
C ILE A 2 7.17 -6.06 -4.39
N GLY A 3 7.73 -6.39 -5.56
CA GLY A 3 8.10 -5.41 -6.58
C GLY A 3 6.89 -4.96 -7.39
N ILE A 4 6.80 -3.65 -7.64
CA ILE A 4 5.78 -3.05 -8.51
C ILE A 4 6.45 -2.82 -9.86
N GLN A 5 6.00 -3.51 -10.90
CA GLN A 5 6.69 -3.47 -12.20
C GLN A 5 6.04 -2.50 -13.17
N PRO A 6 6.85 -1.71 -13.88
CA PRO A 6 6.42 -1.05 -15.10
C PRO A 6 5.95 -2.04 -16.17
N VAL A 7 5.03 -1.61 -17.02
CA VAL A 7 4.43 -2.40 -18.10
C VAL A 7 5.47 -2.84 -19.13
N ASP A 8 6.45 -1.99 -19.44
CA ASP A 8 7.53 -2.32 -20.38
C ASP A 8 8.38 -3.49 -19.88
N LYS A 9 8.65 -3.55 -18.57
CA LYS A 9 9.42 -4.65 -17.94
C LYS A 9 8.65 -5.96 -17.93
N ILE A 10 7.35 -5.93 -17.65
CA ILE A 10 6.51 -7.13 -17.73
C ILE A 10 6.49 -7.66 -19.16
N ARG A 11 6.22 -6.80 -20.15
CA ARG A 11 6.20 -7.20 -21.57
C ARG A 11 7.55 -7.71 -22.07
N ALA A 12 8.65 -7.17 -21.56
CA ALA A 12 9.99 -7.67 -21.89
C ALA A 12 10.19 -9.09 -21.36
N ALA A 13 9.86 -9.33 -20.08
CA ALA A 13 9.94 -10.65 -19.47
C ALA A 13 9.02 -11.68 -20.16
N GLU A 14 7.81 -11.28 -20.55
CA GLU A 14 6.89 -12.14 -21.32
C GLU A 14 7.49 -12.57 -22.67
N ARG A 15 8.14 -11.65 -23.39
CA ARG A 15 8.80 -11.97 -24.67
C ARG A 15 9.98 -12.91 -24.48
N GLU A 16 10.86 -12.60 -23.54
CA GLU A 16 12.02 -13.44 -23.21
C GLU A 16 11.57 -14.85 -22.78
N PHE A 17 10.52 -14.94 -21.97
CA PHE A 17 9.94 -16.22 -21.57
C PHE A 17 9.39 -17.00 -22.76
N ALA A 18 8.63 -16.35 -23.65
CA ALA A 18 8.04 -17.00 -24.82
C ALA A 18 9.11 -17.50 -25.81
N GLU A 19 10.21 -16.75 -25.97
CA GLU A 19 11.36 -17.17 -26.78
C GLU A 19 12.09 -18.37 -26.17
N ALA A 20 12.25 -18.40 -24.84
CA ALA A 20 12.88 -19.50 -24.13
C ALA A 20 11.97 -20.76 -24.00
N ASN A 21 10.65 -20.59 -24.06
CA ASN A 21 9.66 -21.64 -23.79
C ASN A 21 8.56 -21.67 -24.87
N PRO A 22 8.87 -22.00 -26.13
CA PRO A 22 7.91 -21.92 -27.24
C PRO A 22 6.69 -22.83 -27.09
N ASP A 23 6.82 -23.93 -26.33
CA ASP A 23 5.73 -24.88 -26.06
C ASP A 23 4.83 -24.45 -24.90
N VAL A 24 5.18 -23.38 -24.18
CA VAL A 24 4.43 -22.89 -23.01
C VAL A 24 3.59 -21.69 -23.41
N ASN A 25 2.27 -21.83 -23.25
CA ASN A 25 1.33 -20.74 -23.45
C ASN A 25 0.98 -20.04 -22.13
N LEU A 26 1.57 -18.86 -21.88
CA LEU A 26 1.29 -18.05 -20.70
C LEU A 26 -0.19 -17.65 -20.57
N MET A 27 -0.89 -17.39 -21.68
CA MET A 27 -2.32 -17.05 -21.69
C MET A 27 -3.17 -18.20 -21.15
N LEU A 28 -2.81 -19.45 -21.45
CA LEU A 28 -3.50 -20.62 -20.89
C LEU A 28 -3.24 -20.76 -19.38
N ARG A 29 -2.01 -20.50 -18.91
CA ARG A 29 -1.70 -20.49 -17.47
C ARG A 29 -2.48 -19.40 -16.72
N ALA A 30 -2.53 -18.20 -17.29
CA ALA A 30 -3.31 -17.09 -16.75
C ALA A 30 -4.80 -17.43 -16.69
N ALA A 31 -5.37 -17.94 -17.79
CA ALA A 31 -6.75 -18.39 -17.87
C ALA A 31 -7.10 -19.49 -16.85
N ASP A 32 -6.17 -20.42 -16.58
CA ASP A 32 -6.36 -21.47 -15.57
C ASP A 32 -6.54 -20.87 -14.18
N GLN A 33 -5.69 -19.91 -13.81
CA GLN A 33 -5.76 -19.22 -12.52
C GLN A 33 -7.04 -18.36 -12.40
N VAL A 34 -7.46 -17.70 -13.48
CA VAL A 34 -8.72 -16.94 -13.54
C VAL A 34 -9.92 -17.86 -13.31
N ALA A 35 -9.98 -19.01 -14.00
CA ALA A 35 -11.08 -19.97 -13.84
C ALA A 35 -11.14 -20.55 -12.42
N GLU A 36 -9.99 -20.90 -11.84
CA GLU A 36 -9.93 -21.41 -10.47
C GLU A 36 -10.39 -20.37 -9.44
N LEU A 37 -10.01 -19.10 -9.60
CA LEU A 37 -10.47 -18.04 -8.71
C LEU A 37 -11.97 -17.75 -8.89
N ALA A 38 -12.48 -17.76 -10.12
CA ALA A 38 -13.90 -17.58 -10.40
C ALA A 38 -14.77 -18.63 -9.68
N GLU A 39 -14.37 -19.91 -9.72
CA GLU A 39 -15.07 -20.99 -8.99
C GLU A 39 -14.98 -20.83 -7.47
N ARG A 40 -13.85 -20.33 -6.92
CA ARG A 40 -13.74 -20.01 -5.49
C ARG A 40 -14.66 -18.87 -5.07
N MET A 41 -14.83 -17.87 -5.94
CA MET A 41 -15.70 -16.71 -5.66
C MET A 41 -17.17 -17.08 -5.70
N VAL A 42 -17.60 -17.87 -6.70
CA VAL A 42 -19.00 -18.31 -6.84
C VAL A 42 -19.07 -19.78 -7.23
N PRO A 43 -19.34 -20.70 -6.29
CA PRO A 43 -19.40 -22.14 -6.59
C PRO A 43 -20.61 -22.55 -7.45
N SER A 44 -21.58 -21.66 -7.65
CA SER A 44 -22.77 -21.89 -8.48
C SER A 44 -23.32 -20.59 -9.07
N GLY A 45 -24.20 -20.69 -10.07
CA GLY A 45 -24.85 -19.55 -10.73
C GLY A 45 -24.20 -19.16 -12.05
N THR A 46 -24.78 -18.16 -12.71
CA THR A 46 -24.34 -17.73 -14.05
C THR A 46 -23.10 -16.84 -13.97
N ILE A 47 -22.08 -17.19 -14.74
CA ILE A 47 -20.87 -16.38 -14.94
C ILE A 47 -20.98 -15.68 -16.30
N LEU A 48 -20.89 -14.34 -16.29
CA LEU A 48 -20.78 -13.53 -17.50
C LEU A 48 -19.32 -13.11 -17.68
N VAL A 49 -18.71 -13.51 -18.80
CA VAL A 49 -17.35 -13.12 -19.16
C VAL A 49 -17.40 -11.99 -20.18
N VAL A 50 -16.93 -10.82 -19.79
CA VAL A 50 -17.03 -9.59 -20.56
C VAL A 50 -15.67 -9.29 -21.16
N VAL A 51 -15.58 -9.23 -22.49
CA VAL A 51 -14.28 -9.31 -23.18
C VAL A 51 -14.08 -8.24 -24.23
N GLY A 52 -12.84 -7.77 -24.32
CA GLY A 52 -12.33 -6.95 -25.42
C GLY A 52 -11.57 -7.77 -26.47
N PRO A 53 -11.00 -7.10 -27.49
CA PRO A 53 -10.28 -7.78 -28.58
C PRO A 53 -8.84 -8.19 -28.25
N GLY A 54 -8.26 -7.65 -27.18
CA GLY A 54 -6.86 -7.89 -26.80
C GLY A 54 -6.62 -9.17 -26.01
N ASN A 55 -5.38 -9.34 -25.53
CA ASN A 55 -4.95 -10.53 -24.78
C ASN A 55 -5.77 -10.76 -23.51
N ASN A 56 -6.16 -9.70 -22.80
CA ASN A 56 -7.00 -9.82 -21.59
C ASN A 56 -8.37 -10.45 -21.89
N GLY A 57 -8.95 -10.12 -23.06
CA GLY A 57 -10.15 -10.78 -23.55
C GLY A 57 -9.89 -12.24 -23.95
N GLY A 58 -8.69 -12.54 -24.43
CA GLY A 58 -8.20 -13.89 -24.65
C GLY A 58 -8.16 -14.72 -23.35
N ASP A 59 -7.54 -14.20 -22.30
CA ASP A 59 -7.49 -14.81 -20.96
C ASP A 59 -8.90 -15.13 -20.46
N GLY A 60 -9.82 -14.17 -20.56
CA GLY A 60 -11.23 -14.36 -20.19
C GLY A 60 -11.92 -15.46 -21.00
N LEU A 61 -11.73 -15.50 -22.32
CA LEU A 61 -12.33 -16.53 -23.18
C LEU A 61 -11.77 -17.93 -22.92
N PHE A 62 -10.46 -18.05 -22.66
CA PHE A 62 -9.86 -19.33 -22.31
C PHE A 62 -10.28 -19.78 -20.90
N ALA A 63 -10.42 -18.85 -19.95
CA ALA A 63 -10.97 -19.13 -18.63
C ALA A 63 -12.42 -19.63 -18.74
N ALA A 64 -13.25 -18.94 -19.55
CA ALA A 64 -14.63 -19.36 -19.84
C ALA A 64 -14.69 -20.79 -20.40
N ARG A 65 -13.81 -21.11 -21.35
CA ARG A 65 -13.71 -22.46 -21.91
C ARG A 65 -13.35 -23.48 -20.84
N LYS A 66 -12.37 -23.18 -19.98
CA LYS A 66 -11.96 -24.08 -18.90
C LYS A 66 -13.10 -24.35 -17.93
N LEU A 67 -13.78 -23.31 -17.46
CA LEU A 67 -14.95 -23.44 -16.57
C LEU A 67 -15.97 -24.45 -17.15
N VAL A 68 -16.30 -24.32 -18.44
CA VAL A 68 -17.24 -25.26 -19.09
C VAL A 68 -16.68 -26.69 -19.16
N ARG A 69 -15.39 -26.85 -19.49
CA ARG A 69 -14.75 -28.18 -19.52
C ARG A 69 -14.70 -28.83 -18.14
N ASP A 70 -14.58 -28.04 -17.09
CA ASP A 70 -14.54 -28.47 -15.69
C ASP A 70 -15.97 -28.67 -15.11
N GLY A 71 -17.02 -28.46 -15.93
CA GLY A 71 -18.40 -28.82 -15.61
C GLY A 71 -19.36 -27.66 -15.38
N ARG A 72 -18.88 -26.41 -15.38
CA ARG A 72 -19.71 -25.21 -15.20
C ARG A 72 -20.53 -24.93 -16.46
N ARG A 73 -21.83 -25.25 -16.44
CA ARG A 73 -22.70 -25.10 -17.62
C ARG A 73 -23.23 -23.68 -17.85
N GLN A 74 -23.24 -22.84 -16.82
CA GLN A 74 -23.83 -21.50 -16.87
C GLN A 74 -22.76 -20.43 -17.11
N VAL A 75 -22.09 -20.50 -18.26
CA VAL A 75 -21.08 -19.52 -18.68
C VAL A 75 -21.53 -18.85 -19.99
N MET A 76 -21.56 -17.53 -20.00
CA MET A 76 -21.92 -16.70 -21.15
C MET A 76 -20.83 -15.67 -21.42
N VAL A 77 -20.73 -15.20 -22.66
CA VAL A 77 -19.72 -14.20 -23.07
C VAL A 77 -20.39 -12.98 -23.67
N TRP A 78 -19.90 -11.78 -23.31
CA TRP A 78 -20.27 -10.53 -23.96
C TRP A 78 -19.03 -9.83 -24.57
N PRO A 79 -18.92 -9.78 -25.91
CA PRO A 79 -17.87 -9.03 -26.60
C PRO A 79 -18.27 -7.55 -26.73
N VAL A 80 -17.72 -6.70 -25.88
CA VAL A 80 -18.18 -5.33 -25.65
C VAL A 80 -18.11 -4.40 -26.87
N ALA A 81 -17.18 -4.65 -27.79
CA ALA A 81 -17.03 -3.90 -29.03
C ALA A 81 -17.49 -4.69 -30.27
N GLY A 82 -18.29 -5.75 -30.08
CA GLY A 82 -18.64 -6.72 -31.12
C GLY A 82 -17.46 -7.55 -31.64
N THR A 83 -16.25 -7.28 -31.14
CA THR A 83 -15.00 -7.95 -31.49
C THR A 83 -14.34 -8.47 -30.21
N ALA A 84 -13.64 -9.60 -30.34
CA ALA A 84 -12.98 -10.28 -29.23
C ALA A 84 -11.75 -11.05 -29.74
N HIS A 85 -10.89 -11.50 -28.83
CA HIS A 85 -9.67 -12.23 -29.17
C HIS A 85 -9.95 -13.45 -30.08
N PRO A 86 -9.41 -13.52 -31.32
CA PRO A 86 -9.88 -14.48 -32.32
C PRO A 86 -9.78 -15.96 -31.91
N GLN A 87 -8.63 -16.37 -31.38
CA GLN A 87 -8.41 -17.75 -30.95
C GLN A 87 -9.28 -18.11 -29.74
N GLY A 88 -9.48 -17.15 -28.83
CA GLY A 88 -10.35 -17.32 -27.67
C GLY A 88 -11.81 -17.54 -28.08
N VAL A 89 -12.29 -16.81 -29.09
CA VAL A 89 -13.67 -16.96 -29.61
C VAL A 89 -13.87 -18.35 -30.20
N VAL A 90 -12.91 -18.83 -31.00
CA VAL A 90 -12.97 -20.18 -31.56
C VAL A 90 -13.01 -21.22 -30.42
N ALA A 91 -12.13 -21.07 -29.44
CA ALA A 91 -12.02 -21.98 -28.30
C ALA A 91 -13.31 -22.01 -27.45
N ALA A 92 -13.93 -20.85 -27.19
CA ALA A 92 -15.19 -20.75 -26.45
C ALA A 92 -16.37 -21.36 -27.23
N ARG A 93 -16.45 -21.13 -28.54
CA ARG A 93 -17.51 -21.71 -29.40
C ARG A 93 -17.42 -23.23 -29.51
N GLN A 94 -16.21 -23.80 -29.50
CA GLN A 94 -16.01 -25.26 -29.55
C GLN A 94 -16.62 -26.00 -28.35
N VAL A 95 -16.77 -25.32 -27.20
CA VAL A 95 -17.42 -25.89 -26.01
C VAL A 95 -18.86 -25.40 -25.83
N GLY A 96 -19.45 -24.75 -26.84
CA GLY A 96 -20.85 -24.36 -26.85
C GLY A 96 -21.21 -23.12 -26.03
N ILE A 97 -20.24 -22.26 -25.69
CA ILE A 97 -20.52 -21.01 -24.95
C ILE A 97 -21.36 -20.06 -25.81
N ARG A 98 -22.44 -19.52 -25.23
CA ARG A 98 -23.31 -18.53 -25.86
C ARG A 98 -22.69 -17.15 -25.78
N PHE A 99 -22.71 -16.43 -26.89
CA PHE A 99 -22.33 -15.03 -27.00
C PHE A 99 -23.59 -14.16 -26.98
N LEU A 100 -23.57 -13.08 -26.20
CA LEU A 100 -24.68 -12.18 -25.98
C LEU A 100 -24.42 -10.83 -26.68
N ASN A 101 -25.51 -10.15 -27.04
CA ASN A 101 -25.49 -8.72 -27.36
C ASN A 101 -25.88 -7.87 -26.14
N ASP A 102 -25.75 -6.55 -26.26
CA ASP A 102 -25.97 -5.58 -25.18
C ASP A 102 -27.38 -5.69 -24.56
N LEU A 103 -28.41 -5.89 -25.39
CA LEU A 103 -29.79 -6.02 -24.93
C LEU A 103 -30.01 -7.30 -24.11
N GLU A 104 -29.40 -8.40 -24.53
CA GLU A 104 -29.45 -9.67 -23.79
C GLU A 104 -28.73 -9.56 -22.45
N VAL A 105 -27.57 -8.90 -22.41
CA VAL A 105 -26.82 -8.64 -21.17
C VAL A 105 -27.65 -7.80 -20.21
N GLY A 106 -28.22 -6.68 -20.67
CA GLY A 106 -29.02 -5.81 -19.82
C GLY A 106 -30.21 -6.51 -19.15
N ARG A 107 -30.80 -7.52 -19.82
CA ARG A 107 -31.89 -8.33 -19.26
C ARG A 107 -31.44 -9.39 -18.26
N LEU A 108 -30.25 -9.94 -18.47
CA LEU A 108 -29.71 -11.05 -17.66
C LEU A 108 -28.94 -10.59 -16.44
N LEU A 109 -28.46 -9.34 -16.41
CA LEU A 109 -27.65 -8.79 -15.32
C LEU A 109 -28.15 -9.12 -13.90
N PRO A 110 -29.45 -8.99 -13.57
CA PRO A 110 -29.95 -9.33 -12.23
C PRO A 110 -29.75 -10.80 -11.82
N ASP A 111 -29.58 -11.70 -12.79
CA ASP A 111 -29.40 -13.15 -12.58
C ASP A 111 -27.92 -13.59 -12.68
N ILE A 112 -26.99 -12.65 -12.88
CA ILE A 112 -25.55 -12.93 -12.96
C ILE A 112 -24.97 -13.05 -11.55
N ALA A 113 -24.32 -14.18 -11.26
CA ALA A 113 -23.64 -14.43 -9.99
C ALA A 113 -22.23 -13.84 -9.95
N LEU A 114 -21.55 -13.76 -11.11
CA LEU A 114 -20.21 -13.19 -11.24
C LEU A 114 -20.00 -12.62 -12.64
N VAL A 115 -19.39 -11.45 -12.69
CA VAL A 115 -18.80 -10.90 -13.91
C VAL A 115 -17.30 -11.15 -13.89
N ILE A 116 -16.76 -11.70 -14.98
CA ILE A 116 -15.31 -11.74 -15.23
C ILE A 116 -14.99 -10.62 -16.22
N ASP A 117 -14.20 -9.65 -15.79
CA ASP A 117 -13.78 -8.51 -16.59
C ASP A 117 -12.45 -8.79 -17.32
N GLY A 118 -12.55 -8.98 -18.63
CA GLY A 118 -11.44 -9.08 -19.58
C GLY A 118 -11.53 -8.02 -20.68
N ILE A 119 -12.06 -6.83 -20.40
CA ILE A 119 -12.23 -5.78 -21.43
C ILE A 119 -10.86 -5.18 -21.79
N THR A 120 -10.12 -4.71 -20.79
CA THR A 120 -8.79 -4.09 -20.93
C THR A 120 -7.84 -4.62 -19.87
N GLY A 121 -6.55 -4.76 -20.20
CA GLY A 121 -5.48 -5.11 -19.25
C GLY A 121 -4.36 -4.06 -19.29
N ILE A 122 -3.09 -4.44 -19.07
CA ILE A 122 -1.91 -3.53 -19.14
C ILE A 122 -1.73 -2.71 -20.44
N GLY A 123 -2.45 -3.04 -21.52
CA GLY A 123 -2.47 -2.26 -22.77
C GLY A 123 -3.61 -1.26 -22.89
N GLY A 124 -4.52 -1.21 -21.90
CA GLY A 124 -5.64 -0.30 -21.86
C GLY A 124 -5.23 1.15 -21.65
N ARG A 125 -6.05 2.08 -22.13
CA ARG A 125 -5.97 3.49 -21.74
C ARG A 125 -6.84 3.70 -20.49
N THR A 126 -6.46 4.68 -19.68
CA THR A 126 -7.28 5.16 -18.56
C THR A 126 -8.69 5.55 -19.04
N GLY A 127 -9.71 5.10 -18.31
CA GLY A 127 -11.13 5.33 -18.60
C GLY A 127 -11.82 4.15 -19.30
N LEU A 128 -13.04 3.84 -18.86
CA LEU A 128 -13.88 2.82 -19.49
C LEU A 128 -14.55 3.37 -20.77
N PRO A 129 -14.70 2.59 -21.85
CA PRO A 129 -15.41 3.05 -23.04
C PRO A 129 -16.87 3.41 -22.73
N GLU A 130 -17.39 4.48 -23.36
CA GLU A 130 -18.73 5.05 -23.07
C GLU A 130 -19.86 4.02 -23.21
N ASN A 131 -19.77 3.13 -24.20
CA ASN A 131 -20.77 2.09 -24.44
C ASN A 131 -20.84 1.01 -23.33
N VAL A 132 -19.99 1.10 -22.31
CA VAL A 132 -19.90 0.16 -21.17
C VAL A 132 -20.22 0.85 -19.83
N HIS A 133 -20.34 2.19 -19.80
CA HIS A 133 -20.57 2.93 -18.55
C HIS A 133 -21.80 2.42 -17.81
N TRP A 134 -22.92 2.24 -18.53
CA TRP A 134 -24.16 1.70 -18.00
C TRP A 134 -23.97 0.33 -17.34
N PHE A 135 -23.09 -0.51 -17.89
CA PHE A 135 -22.85 -1.85 -17.37
C PHE A 135 -22.08 -1.80 -16.05
N ALA A 136 -21.05 -0.96 -15.97
CA ALA A 136 -20.31 -0.75 -14.73
C ALA A 136 -21.21 -0.17 -13.63
N GLU A 137 -22.06 0.80 -13.97
CA GLU A 137 -23.05 1.37 -13.05
C GLU A 137 -24.04 0.31 -12.56
N MET A 138 -24.58 -0.52 -13.47
CA MET A 138 -25.50 -1.59 -13.09
C MET A 138 -24.85 -2.66 -12.22
N CYS A 139 -23.58 -3.02 -12.47
CA CYS A 139 -22.84 -3.93 -11.61
C CYS A 139 -22.72 -3.38 -10.18
N ASP A 140 -22.42 -2.08 -10.03
CA ASP A 140 -22.36 -1.46 -8.71
C ASP A 140 -23.73 -1.36 -8.03
N VAL A 141 -24.79 -0.96 -8.75
CA VAL A 141 -26.14 -0.84 -8.20
C VAL A 141 -26.68 -2.20 -7.73
N LEU A 142 -26.49 -3.25 -8.55
CA LEU A 142 -26.93 -4.60 -8.23
C LEU A 142 -25.97 -5.35 -7.29
N LYS A 143 -24.81 -4.74 -6.97
CA LYS A 143 -23.74 -5.34 -6.17
C LYS A 143 -23.30 -6.70 -6.72
N ILE A 144 -23.24 -6.82 -8.05
CA ILE A 144 -22.76 -8.03 -8.72
C ILE A 144 -21.26 -8.15 -8.47
N PRO A 145 -20.77 -9.30 -7.95
CA PRO A 145 -19.34 -9.53 -7.82
C PRO A 145 -18.63 -9.44 -9.17
N VAL A 146 -17.49 -8.75 -9.18
CA VAL A 146 -16.64 -8.60 -10.37
C VAL A 146 -15.26 -9.19 -10.08
N LEU A 147 -14.80 -10.10 -10.94
CA LEU A 147 -13.42 -10.59 -11.00
C LEU A 147 -12.71 -9.92 -12.17
N ALA A 148 -11.78 -9.00 -11.89
CA ALA A 148 -10.95 -8.38 -12.92
C ALA A 148 -9.75 -9.27 -13.28
N ILE A 149 -9.54 -9.44 -14.59
CA ILE A 149 -8.33 -10.07 -15.13
C ILE A 149 -7.28 -9.00 -15.34
N ASP A 150 -6.12 -9.22 -14.73
CA ASP A 150 -4.95 -8.37 -14.70
C ASP A 150 -5.15 -7.03 -14.00
N ILE A 151 -6.04 -6.18 -14.49
CA ILE A 151 -6.35 -4.83 -14.00
C ILE A 151 -7.85 -4.57 -14.22
N PRO A 152 -8.59 -3.98 -13.27
CA PRO A 152 -9.97 -3.54 -13.50
C PRO A 152 -10.08 -2.59 -14.69
N SER A 153 -11.03 -2.88 -15.58
CA SER A 153 -11.16 -2.13 -16.83
C SER A 153 -11.55 -0.68 -16.58
N GLY A 154 -10.77 0.22 -17.18
CA GLY A 154 -10.83 1.65 -16.95
C GLY A 154 -9.71 2.20 -16.07
N LEU A 155 -8.92 1.36 -15.38
CA LEU A 155 -7.67 1.78 -14.74
C LEU A 155 -6.47 1.64 -15.69
N ALA A 156 -5.37 2.31 -15.36
CA ALA A 156 -4.08 2.12 -16.02
C ALA A 156 -3.05 1.58 -15.03
N ALA A 157 -2.20 0.65 -15.50
CA ALA A 157 -1.22 -0.06 -14.68
C ALA A 157 -0.34 0.85 -13.80
N GLU A 158 0.19 1.91 -14.40
CA GLU A 158 1.19 2.80 -13.80
C GLU A 158 0.59 4.09 -13.24
N ASP A 159 -0.74 4.16 -13.13
CA ASP A 159 -1.46 5.35 -12.69
C ASP A 159 -2.21 5.05 -11.38
N HIS A 160 -2.06 5.92 -10.38
CA HIS A 160 -2.83 5.82 -9.13
C HIS A 160 -4.17 6.56 -9.21
N HIS A 161 -4.42 7.35 -10.25
CA HIS A 161 -5.70 8.03 -10.41
C HIS A 161 -6.84 7.06 -10.70
N ARG A 162 -8.02 7.41 -10.19
CA ARG A 162 -9.26 6.68 -10.44
C ARG A 162 -10.17 7.52 -11.32
N PRO A 163 -10.41 7.12 -12.58
CA PRO A 163 -11.40 7.77 -13.43
C PRO A 163 -12.82 7.67 -12.87
N ALA A 164 -13.72 8.53 -13.36
CA ALA A 164 -15.13 8.51 -12.95
C ALA A 164 -15.81 7.17 -13.25
N HIS A 165 -15.51 6.57 -14.41
CA HIS A 165 -16.07 5.29 -14.83
C HIS A 165 -14.97 4.22 -14.88
N VAL A 166 -15.09 3.24 -14.00
CA VAL A 166 -14.25 2.05 -13.89
C VAL A 166 -15.17 0.87 -13.56
N LEU A 167 -14.92 -0.30 -14.14
CA LEU A 167 -15.59 -1.53 -13.73
C LEU A 167 -14.94 -2.02 -12.43
N ALA A 168 -15.39 -1.50 -11.29
CA ALA A 168 -14.79 -1.78 -9.99
C ALA A 168 -14.89 -3.27 -9.64
N ALA A 169 -13.76 -3.85 -9.26
CA ALA A 169 -13.62 -5.26 -8.97
C ALA A 169 -13.90 -5.57 -7.49
N THR A 170 -14.55 -6.72 -7.25
CA THR A 170 -14.57 -7.34 -5.91
C THR A 170 -13.24 -8.05 -5.64
N ARG A 171 -12.68 -8.69 -6.67
CA ARG A 171 -11.31 -9.23 -6.65
C ARG A 171 -10.63 -8.96 -7.98
N THR A 172 -9.33 -8.74 -7.93
CA THR A 172 -8.48 -8.66 -9.13
C THR A 172 -7.47 -9.79 -9.07
N ILE A 173 -7.32 -10.54 -10.16
CA ILE A 173 -6.18 -11.45 -10.32
C ILE A 173 -5.19 -10.84 -11.30
N THR A 174 -3.96 -10.64 -10.86
CA THR A 174 -2.89 -10.09 -11.69
C THR A 174 -1.74 -11.07 -11.80
N PHE A 175 -0.92 -10.95 -12.84
CA PHE A 175 0.11 -11.94 -13.14
C PHE A 175 1.51 -11.39 -12.90
N ALA A 176 2.36 -12.26 -12.33
CA ALA A 176 3.79 -12.06 -12.02
C ALA A 176 4.13 -10.96 -10.99
N ALA A 177 3.52 -9.79 -11.07
CA ALA A 177 3.70 -8.71 -10.10
C ALA A 177 2.48 -7.78 -10.05
N PRO A 178 2.25 -7.11 -8.90
CA PRO A 178 1.30 -6.02 -8.83
C PRO A 178 1.77 -4.82 -9.66
N LYS A 179 0.79 -4.02 -10.09
CA LYS A 179 0.97 -2.73 -10.75
C LYS A 179 0.61 -1.61 -9.79
N LEU A 180 0.96 -0.36 -10.11
CA LEU A 180 0.77 0.77 -9.20
C LEU A 180 -0.72 0.97 -8.84
N CYS A 181 -1.61 0.88 -9.83
CA CYS A 181 -3.06 1.01 -9.62
C CYS A 181 -3.65 -0.01 -8.61
N HIS A 182 -3.00 -1.16 -8.40
CA HIS A 182 -3.47 -2.16 -7.43
C HIS A 182 -3.22 -1.73 -5.99
N LEU A 183 -2.25 -0.86 -5.76
CA LEU A 183 -1.68 -0.60 -4.44
C LEU A 183 -1.79 0.87 -4.01
N ALA A 184 -1.84 1.80 -4.98
CA ALA A 184 -1.92 3.23 -4.72
C ALA A 184 -3.36 3.74 -4.85
N GLN A 185 -3.78 4.53 -3.86
CA GLN A 185 -5.07 5.20 -3.85
C GLN A 185 -5.06 6.45 -4.73
N PRO A 186 -6.20 6.83 -5.35
CA PRO A 186 -7.52 6.19 -5.24
C PRO A 186 -7.76 4.97 -6.15
N ALA A 187 -6.89 4.65 -7.12
CA ALA A 187 -7.10 3.53 -8.05
C ALA A 187 -7.31 2.19 -7.34
N ALA A 188 -6.52 1.91 -6.30
CA ALA A 188 -6.59 0.67 -5.53
C ALA A 188 -8.00 0.38 -4.96
N SER A 189 -8.80 1.43 -4.68
CA SER A 189 -10.18 1.27 -4.21
C SER A 189 -11.12 0.60 -5.22
N ALA A 190 -10.75 0.53 -6.51
CA ALA A 190 -11.51 -0.15 -7.55
C ALA A 190 -10.97 -1.56 -7.86
N CYS A 191 -9.90 -2.00 -7.20
CA CYS A 191 -9.26 -3.30 -7.45
C CYS A 191 -9.80 -4.42 -6.55
N GLY A 192 -10.50 -4.09 -5.47
CA GLY A 192 -10.94 -5.08 -4.48
C GLY A 192 -9.74 -5.82 -3.88
N ASP A 193 -9.93 -7.09 -3.53
CA ASP A 193 -8.82 -7.93 -3.07
C ASP A 193 -7.96 -8.39 -4.25
N VAL A 194 -6.65 -8.13 -4.20
CA VAL A 194 -5.72 -8.42 -5.30
C VAL A 194 -4.94 -9.71 -5.04
N GLU A 195 -5.07 -10.69 -5.93
CA GLU A 195 -4.29 -11.93 -5.96
C GLU A 195 -3.24 -11.86 -7.07
N VAL A 196 -1.95 -12.02 -6.72
CA VAL A 196 -0.86 -12.02 -7.71
C VAL A 196 -0.54 -13.45 -8.09
N ALA A 197 -1.03 -13.97 -9.21
CA ALA A 197 -0.75 -15.31 -9.67
C ALA A 197 0.67 -15.44 -10.26
N ASP A 198 1.40 -16.47 -9.82
CA ASP A 198 2.68 -16.85 -10.42
C ASP A 198 2.43 -17.67 -11.69
N ILE A 199 2.90 -17.13 -12.81
CA ILE A 199 2.79 -17.77 -14.14
C ILE A 199 4.15 -18.29 -14.65
N GLY A 200 5.18 -18.24 -13.81
CA GLY A 200 6.55 -18.65 -14.12
C GLY A 200 7.40 -17.56 -14.77
N LEU A 201 7.04 -16.29 -14.58
CA LEU A 201 7.81 -15.15 -15.08
C LEU A 201 8.81 -14.67 -14.05
N GLU A 202 10.08 -14.65 -14.42
CA GLU A 202 11.11 -13.96 -13.65
C GLU A 202 11.12 -12.48 -14.02
N LEU A 203 11.07 -11.61 -13.01
CA LEU A 203 11.03 -10.17 -13.18
C LEU A 203 12.28 -9.50 -12.59
N PRO A 204 12.79 -8.42 -13.21
CA PRO A 204 13.92 -7.69 -12.68
C PRO A 204 13.58 -7.04 -11.33
N LYS A 205 14.61 -6.65 -10.57
CA LYS A 205 14.41 -5.87 -9.34
C LYS A 205 13.75 -4.54 -9.66
N SER A 206 12.62 -4.25 -9.01
CA SER A 206 11.96 -2.93 -9.13
C SER A 206 12.51 -1.90 -8.14
N ASN A 207 12.50 -0.63 -8.56
CA ASN A 207 12.75 0.55 -7.74
C ASN A 207 11.47 1.08 -7.06
N LEU A 208 10.33 0.47 -7.34
CA LEU A 208 9.07 0.70 -6.65
C LEU A 208 8.60 -0.61 -6.03
N ARG A 209 8.32 -0.60 -4.73
CA ARG A 209 7.97 -1.83 -3.99
C ARG A 209 6.89 -1.53 -2.97
N GLN A 210 6.25 -2.57 -2.46
CA GLN A 210 5.42 -2.47 -1.26
C GLN A 210 5.93 -3.40 -0.16
N MET A 211 5.85 -2.90 1.08
CA MET A 211 6.01 -3.71 2.28
C MET A 211 4.98 -4.83 2.31
N GLN A 212 5.41 -6.03 2.71
CA GLN A 212 4.54 -7.14 3.04
C GLN A 212 4.59 -7.40 4.54
N ARG A 213 3.53 -8.02 5.06
CA ARG A 213 3.42 -8.31 6.49
C ARG A 213 4.62 -9.10 7.03
N MET A 214 5.14 -10.04 6.25
CA MET A 214 6.33 -10.81 6.60
C MET A 214 7.61 -9.96 6.66
N ASP A 215 7.71 -8.87 5.88
CA ASP A 215 8.84 -7.94 6.01
C ASP A 215 8.80 -7.23 7.36
N VAL A 216 7.59 -6.87 7.81
CA VAL A 216 7.41 -6.25 9.13
C VAL A 216 7.82 -7.21 10.23
N ALA A 217 7.33 -8.46 10.18
CA ALA A 217 7.69 -9.49 11.15
C ALA A 217 9.21 -9.74 11.19
N ARG A 218 9.89 -9.75 10.03
CA ARG A 218 11.34 -10.04 9.95
C ARG A 218 12.24 -8.88 10.37
N TRP A 219 11.81 -7.64 10.15
CA TRP A 219 12.66 -6.47 10.36
C TRP A 219 12.33 -5.68 11.60
N TRP A 220 11.25 -6.01 12.30
CA TRP A 220 10.95 -5.42 13.59
C TRP A 220 12.09 -5.73 14.59
N PRO A 221 12.55 -4.75 15.39
CA PRO A 221 13.67 -4.94 16.32
C PRO A 221 13.20 -5.69 17.58
N TRP A 222 12.98 -7.00 17.46
CA TRP A 222 12.51 -7.85 18.55
C TRP A 222 13.53 -7.89 19.71
N PRO A 223 13.09 -7.69 20.97
CA PRO A 223 13.97 -7.81 22.12
C PRO A 223 14.38 -9.27 22.35
N THR A 224 15.61 -9.48 22.83
CA THR A 224 16.15 -10.77 23.25
C THR A 224 16.31 -10.82 24.77
N PRO A 225 16.62 -11.97 25.40
CA PRO A 225 16.90 -12.04 26.83
C PRO A 225 18.04 -11.14 27.32
N TYR A 226 18.91 -10.65 26.42
CA TYR A 226 20.03 -9.76 26.75
C TYR A 226 19.73 -8.28 26.47
N THR A 227 18.53 -7.98 25.99
CA THR A 227 18.12 -6.63 25.61
C THR A 227 17.74 -5.82 26.85
N ASP A 228 18.39 -4.68 27.04
CA ASP A 228 18.04 -3.67 28.04
C ASP A 228 17.43 -2.40 27.41
N LYS A 229 16.99 -1.47 28.26
CA LYS A 229 16.34 -0.22 27.85
C LYS A 229 17.23 0.69 26.97
N TYR A 230 18.55 0.60 27.08
CA TYR A 230 19.48 1.39 26.27
C TYR A 230 19.76 0.71 24.93
N SER A 231 19.89 -0.62 24.91
CA SER A 231 20.03 -1.40 23.67
C SER A 231 18.78 -1.37 22.77
N ARG A 232 17.61 -1.04 23.34
CA ARG A 232 16.36 -0.75 22.60
C ARG A 232 16.27 0.67 22.06
N GLY A 233 17.26 1.52 22.38
CA GLY A 233 17.28 2.93 22.02
C GLY A 233 16.53 3.83 23.00
N VAL A 234 17.11 5.00 23.21
CA VAL A 234 16.51 6.13 23.93
C VAL A 234 16.06 7.17 22.91
N LEU A 235 14.77 7.44 22.85
CA LEU A 235 14.18 8.45 21.99
C LEU A 235 14.01 9.77 22.75
N GLY A 236 14.61 10.84 22.25
CA GLY A 236 14.28 12.21 22.66
C GLY A 236 13.04 12.70 21.93
N ILE A 237 12.08 13.29 22.65
CA ILE A 237 10.87 13.86 22.07
C ILE A 237 10.76 15.31 22.50
N ASP A 238 10.86 16.20 21.52
CA ASP A 238 10.70 17.62 21.68
C ASP A 238 9.50 18.07 20.85
N THR A 239 8.30 17.96 21.41
CA THR A 239 7.03 18.22 20.72
C THR A 239 6.06 18.99 21.61
N GLY A 240 4.99 19.50 21.00
CA GLY A 240 3.94 20.29 21.62
C GLY A 240 4.35 21.73 21.95
N SER A 241 3.32 22.48 22.32
CA SER A 241 3.34 23.88 22.76
C SER A 241 2.11 24.14 23.62
N ASP A 242 2.01 25.32 24.23
CA ASP A 242 0.80 25.71 24.98
C ASP A 242 -0.46 25.71 24.12
N ARG A 243 -0.32 26.01 22.81
CA ARG A 243 -1.42 25.99 21.85
C ARG A 243 -1.81 24.58 21.42
N TYR A 244 -0.84 23.67 21.34
CA TYR A 244 -1.03 22.30 20.86
C TYR A 244 -0.56 21.24 21.87
N PRO A 245 -1.19 21.16 23.06
CA PRO A 245 -0.78 20.20 24.08
C PRO A 245 -0.99 18.73 23.67
N GLY A 246 -1.98 18.46 22.81
CA GLY A 246 -2.23 17.10 22.30
C GLY A 246 -1.07 16.54 21.46
N ALA A 247 -0.36 17.40 20.73
CA ALA A 247 0.80 17.04 19.92
C ALA A 247 2.05 16.72 20.74
N ALA A 248 2.05 16.97 22.06
CA ALA A 248 3.03 16.38 22.97
C ALA A 248 2.67 14.93 23.35
N VAL A 249 1.38 14.66 23.58
CA VAL A 249 0.91 13.36 24.09
C VAL A 249 0.88 12.28 23.01
N LEU A 250 0.45 12.61 21.79
CA LEU A 250 0.24 11.63 20.72
C LEU A 250 1.53 10.99 20.20
N PRO A 251 2.63 11.71 19.96
CA PRO A 251 3.87 11.07 19.55
C PRO A 251 4.47 10.20 20.66
N VAL A 252 4.39 10.65 21.90
CA VAL A 252 4.81 9.84 23.07
C VAL A 252 3.97 8.57 23.16
N THR A 253 2.66 8.67 22.91
CA THR A 253 1.75 7.50 22.86
C THR A 253 2.18 6.51 21.79
N GLY A 254 2.45 6.99 20.56
CA GLY A 254 2.97 6.15 19.48
C GLY A 254 4.29 5.46 19.82
N ALA A 255 5.19 6.17 20.50
CA ALA A 255 6.49 5.64 20.91
C ALA A 255 6.42 4.61 22.04
N VAL A 256 5.53 4.82 23.03
CA VAL A 256 5.32 3.85 24.11
C VAL A 256 4.77 2.54 23.56
N TYR A 257 3.72 2.62 22.74
CA TYR A 257 3.03 1.41 22.24
C TYR A 257 3.80 0.67 21.14
N SER A 258 4.79 1.31 20.49
CA SER A 258 5.72 0.65 19.57
C SER A 258 6.95 0.07 20.27
N GLY A 259 7.09 0.24 21.59
CA GLY A 259 8.13 -0.41 22.37
C GLY A 259 9.48 0.32 22.36
N ALA A 260 9.46 1.64 22.54
CA ALA A 260 10.68 2.39 22.86
C ALA A 260 11.37 1.81 24.11
N GLY A 261 12.70 1.76 24.10
CA GLY A 261 13.49 1.35 25.25
C GLY A 261 13.38 2.33 26.41
N MET A 262 13.53 3.61 26.08
CA MET A 262 13.34 4.74 26.99
C MET A 262 12.93 5.98 26.20
N ILE A 263 12.08 6.84 26.79
CA ILE A 263 11.65 8.09 26.19
C ILE A 263 12.06 9.25 27.09
N ARG A 264 12.72 10.26 26.52
CA ARG A 264 13.04 11.53 27.16
C ARG A 264 12.23 12.65 26.54
N PHE A 265 11.24 13.16 27.27
CA PHE A 265 10.47 14.32 26.84
C PHE A 265 11.15 15.61 27.28
N THR A 266 11.40 16.52 26.34
CA THR A 266 12.06 17.82 26.58
C THR A 266 11.21 19.02 26.22
N GLY A 267 9.94 18.82 25.85
CA GLY A 267 9.00 19.91 25.64
C GLY A 267 8.61 20.62 26.95
N PRO A 268 7.69 21.60 26.90
CA PRO A 268 7.33 22.44 28.04
C PRO A 268 6.89 21.63 29.28
N ASP A 269 7.31 22.06 30.48
CA ASP A 269 7.07 21.36 31.76
C ASP A 269 5.59 21.03 32.00
N ARG A 270 4.68 21.96 31.67
CA ARG A 270 3.22 21.75 31.78
C ARG A 270 2.74 20.55 30.96
N LEU A 271 3.36 20.29 29.81
CA LEU A 271 2.99 19.16 28.96
C LEU A 271 3.57 17.85 29.50
N ALA A 272 4.70 17.91 30.22
CA ALA A 272 5.28 16.78 30.91
C ALA A 272 4.30 16.19 31.94
N ASP A 273 3.61 17.04 32.71
CA ASP A 273 2.58 16.59 33.67
C ASP A 273 1.42 15.85 32.98
N LEU A 274 0.95 16.35 31.83
CA LEU A 274 -0.10 15.70 31.03
C LEU A 274 0.33 14.33 30.52
N ILE A 275 1.58 14.22 30.08
CA ILE A 275 2.18 12.95 29.64
C ILE A 275 2.27 11.98 30.81
N LEU A 276 2.84 12.40 31.94
CA LEU A 276 3.05 11.53 33.11
C LEU A 276 1.73 11.03 33.72
N HIS A 277 0.64 11.79 33.61
CA HIS A 277 -0.68 11.35 34.03
C HIS A 277 -1.21 10.17 33.21
N LYS A 278 -0.90 10.11 31.90
CA LYS A 278 -1.37 9.06 30.97
C LYS A 278 -0.35 7.93 30.78
N LEU A 279 0.93 8.26 30.77
CA LEU A 279 2.06 7.41 30.39
C LEU A 279 3.20 7.57 31.41
N PRO A 280 3.07 7.00 32.63
CA PRO A 280 4.01 7.22 33.73
C PRO A 280 5.40 6.62 33.50
N SER A 281 5.60 5.82 32.45
CA SER A 281 6.89 5.23 32.07
C SER A 281 7.83 6.21 31.35
N VAL A 282 7.36 7.41 31.01
CA VAL A 282 8.14 8.43 30.29
C VAL A 282 9.05 9.18 31.26
N THR A 283 10.29 9.46 30.84
CA THR A 283 11.18 10.33 31.61
C THR A 283 11.18 11.75 31.06
N VAL A 284 11.21 12.74 31.95
CA VAL A 284 11.25 14.16 31.61
C VAL A 284 12.67 14.69 31.75
N GLY A 285 13.07 15.54 30.82
CA GLY A 285 14.36 16.24 30.85
C GLY A 285 15.38 15.70 29.86
N SER A 286 16.46 16.47 29.71
CA SER A 286 17.53 16.21 28.74
C SER A 286 18.42 15.02 29.13
N GLY A 287 19.15 14.51 28.15
CA GLY A 287 20.14 13.45 28.32
C GLY A 287 20.56 12.86 26.99
N ARG A 288 21.44 11.85 27.05
CA ARG A 288 21.84 11.12 25.85
C ARG A 288 20.64 10.38 25.26
N VAL A 289 20.50 10.49 23.94
CA VAL A 289 19.49 9.83 23.12
C VAL A 289 20.15 9.27 21.86
N GLU A 290 19.52 8.28 21.24
CA GLU A 290 19.96 7.67 19.99
C GLU A 290 19.25 8.27 18.76
N ALA A 291 18.08 8.88 18.96
CA ALA A 291 17.38 9.67 17.94
C ALA A 291 16.50 10.74 18.60
N TRP A 292 16.12 11.74 17.82
CA TRP A 292 15.14 12.76 18.22
C TRP A 292 13.88 12.71 17.37
N LEU A 293 12.74 13.06 17.98
CA LEU A 293 11.51 13.42 17.30
C LEU A 293 11.18 14.88 17.61
N VAL A 294 10.97 15.69 16.56
CA VAL A 294 10.72 17.12 16.66
C VAL A 294 9.57 17.58 15.79
N GLY A 295 8.96 18.70 16.17
CA GLY A 295 8.10 19.49 15.29
C GLY A 295 6.60 19.36 15.50
N CYS A 296 6.08 18.20 15.92
CA CYS A 296 4.64 18.03 16.14
C CYS A 296 4.11 19.11 17.10
N GLY A 297 3.24 20.01 16.62
CA GLY A 297 2.62 21.07 17.40
C GLY A 297 3.60 22.11 17.95
N TRP A 298 4.75 22.31 17.30
CA TRP A 298 5.55 23.50 17.55
C TRP A 298 4.74 24.73 17.09
N SER A 299 4.83 25.83 17.83
CA SER A 299 4.37 27.11 17.31
C SER A 299 5.42 27.69 16.35
N GLU A 300 5.02 28.65 15.51
CA GLU A 300 5.97 29.43 14.69
C GLU A 300 7.03 30.13 15.56
N GLU A 301 6.66 30.51 16.78
CA GLU A 301 7.58 31.06 17.77
C GLU A 301 8.48 29.96 18.36
N GLY A 302 9.80 30.15 18.26
CA GLY A 302 10.78 29.36 19.01
C GLY A 302 11.43 28.18 18.26
N ALA A 303 10.98 27.87 17.04
CA ALA A 303 11.43 26.66 16.31
C ALA A 303 12.96 26.61 16.10
N GLU A 304 13.58 27.73 15.70
CA GLU A 304 15.04 27.80 15.51
C GLU A 304 15.80 27.60 16.82
N GLN A 305 15.29 28.15 17.93
CA GLN A 305 15.89 28.01 19.26
C GLN A 305 15.80 26.56 19.77
N ARG A 306 14.72 25.85 19.44
CA ARG A 306 14.54 24.42 19.77
C ARG A 306 15.49 23.53 18.96
N PHE A 307 15.72 23.85 17.68
CA PHE A 307 16.62 23.06 16.83
C PHE A 307 18.08 23.07 17.27
N GLY A 308 18.60 24.21 17.75
CA GLY A 308 20.04 24.38 18.06
C GLY A 308 20.62 23.25 18.92
N PRO A 309 20.15 23.06 20.17
CA PRO A 309 20.65 22.01 21.06
C PRO A 309 20.41 20.59 20.53
N ILE A 310 19.34 20.38 19.76
CA ILE A 310 18.99 19.08 19.18
C ILE A 310 19.99 18.69 18.10
N LEU A 311 20.34 19.62 17.20
CA LEU A 311 21.29 19.38 16.12
C LEU A 311 22.72 19.18 16.64
N GLU A 312 23.09 19.82 17.74
CA GLU A 312 24.39 19.61 18.40
C GLU A 312 24.62 18.17 18.87
N SER A 313 23.54 17.41 19.11
CA SER A 313 23.66 15.99 19.50
C SER A 313 24.19 15.09 18.38
N GLY A 314 24.08 15.52 17.11
CA GLY A 314 24.58 14.79 15.95
C GLY A 314 23.89 13.46 15.66
N VAL A 315 22.80 13.13 16.35
CA VAL A 315 22.05 11.89 16.13
C VAL A 315 20.90 12.09 15.13
N PRO A 316 20.37 11.02 14.50
CA PRO A 316 19.26 11.10 13.55
C PRO A 316 18.00 11.78 14.12
N LEU A 317 17.27 12.50 13.27
CA LEU A 317 15.99 13.14 13.62
C LEU A 317 14.84 12.56 12.81
N VAL A 318 13.68 12.40 13.44
CA VAL A 318 12.37 12.43 12.79
C VAL A 318 11.85 13.85 12.88
N ILE A 319 11.62 14.47 11.72
CA ILE A 319 11.12 15.85 11.61
C ILE A 319 9.71 15.78 11.02
N ASP A 320 8.76 16.32 11.76
CA ASP A 320 7.34 16.33 11.41
C ASP A 320 6.73 17.73 11.54
N ALA A 321 5.60 17.93 10.88
CA ALA A 321 4.74 19.11 11.02
C ALA A 321 5.50 20.45 10.95
N ASP A 322 5.31 21.31 11.95
CA ASP A 322 5.79 22.69 11.96
C ASP A 322 7.32 22.80 11.78
N ALA A 323 8.10 21.82 12.25
CA ALA A 323 9.55 21.84 12.12
C ALA A 323 10.03 21.68 10.66
N LEU A 324 9.20 21.15 9.75
CA LEU A 324 9.52 21.03 8.34
C LEU A 324 9.70 22.40 7.67
N ARG A 325 9.08 23.46 8.18
CA ARG A 325 9.24 24.82 7.64
C ARG A 325 10.60 25.44 7.94
N TYR A 326 11.29 24.91 8.94
CA TYR A 326 12.53 25.45 9.49
C TYR A 326 13.69 24.47 9.33
N LEU A 327 13.66 23.62 8.29
CA LEU A 327 14.68 22.62 8.07
C LEU A 327 16.09 23.26 8.04
N PRO A 328 17.05 22.73 8.82
CA PRO A 328 18.41 23.20 8.78
C PRO A 328 19.02 22.88 7.41
N LYS A 329 20.08 23.64 7.05
CA LYS A 329 20.80 23.43 5.79
C LYS A 329 21.42 22.03 5.66
N ARG A 330 21.72 21.38 6.79
CA ARG A 330 22.26 20.02 6.85
C ARG A 330 21.55 19.26 7.95
N LEU A 331 21.05 18.09 7.60
CA LEU A 331 20.45 17.15 8.52
C LEU A 331 21.51 16.13 8.95
N PRO A 332 21.50 15.65 10.20
CA PRO A 332 22.27 14.47 10.58
C PRO A 332 21.95 13.28 9.69
N GLU A 333 22.97 12.47 9.42
CA GLU A 333 22.83 11.26 8.61
C GLU A 333 21.76 10.34 9.21
N GLY A 334 20.95 9.73 8.34
CA GLY A 334 19.88 8.83 8.76
C GLY A 334 18.64 9.55 9.32
N SER A 335 18.50 10.87 9.16
CA SER A 335 17.26 11.58 9.48
C SER A 335 16.10 11.17 8.55
N LEU A 336 14.88 11.50 8.97
CA LEU A 336 13.62 11.18 8.32
C LEU A 336 12.69 12.41 8.35
N LEU A 337 12.22 12.82 7.18
CA LEU A 337 11.15 13.81 7.04
C LEU A 337 9.81 13.10 6.88
N THR A 338 8.76 13.61 7.52
CA THR A 338 7.42 12.97 7.49
C THR A 338 6.30 13.89 6.98
N PRO A 339 6.46 14.60 5.84
CA PRO A 339 5.45 15.55 5.37
C PRO A 339 4.17 14.87 4.88
N HIS A 340 3.02 15.51 5.04
CA HIS A 340 1.84 15.27 4.21
C HIS A 340 1.93 16.06 2.89
N ALA A 341 1.00 15.84 1.94
CA ALA A 341 1.05 16.49 0.62
C ALA A 341 1.19 18.03 0.65
N GLY A 342 0.44 18.71 1.52
CA GLY A 342 0.58 20.16 1.74
C GLY A 342 1.94 20.62 2.28
N GLU A 343 2.48 19.95 3.31
CA GLU A 343 3.82 20.23 3.85
C GLU A 343 4.91 19.97 2.81
N LEU A 344 4.78 18.89 2.02
CA LEU A 344 5.71 18.57 0.94
C LEU A 344 5.66 19.62 -0.18
N ALA A 345 4.46 20.10 -0.53
CA ALA A 345 4.29 21.17 -1.50
C ALA A 345 4.95 22.47 -1.04
N GLU A 346 4.78 22.84 0.24
CA GLU A 346 5.45 23.99 0.85
C GLU A 346 6.98 23.85 0.81
N LEU A 347 7.51 22.68 1.19
CA LEU A 347 8.93 22.37 1.13
C LEU A 347 9.50 22.54 -0.30
N LEU A 348 8.80 21.98 -1.29
CA LEU A 348 9.23 22.01 -2.68
C LEU A 348 8.98 23.36 -3.37
N GLY A 349 8.10 24.21 -2.83
CA GLY A 349 7.70 25.48 -3.45
C GLY A 349 6.74 25.29 -4.63
N ILE A 350 5.92 24.23 -4.58
CA ILE A 350 4.94 23.86 -5.61
C ILE A 350 3.53 23.82 -5.01
N SER A 351 2.52 23.53 -5.82
CA SER A 351 1.14 23.36 -5.34
C SER A 351 0.90 21.95 -4.80
N ARG A 352 -0.10 21.81 -3.90
CA ARG A 352 -0.53 20.51 -3.39
C ARG A 352 -1.01 19.54 -4.48
N PRO A 353 -1.78 19.95 -5.51
CA PRO A 353 -2.15 19.08 -6.62
C PRO A 353 -0.95 18.49 -7.35
N GLU A 354 0.13 19.25 -7.55
CA GLU A 354 1.35 18.69 -8.19
C GLU A 354 1.99 17.55 -7.38
N VAL A 355 1.82 17.55 -6.04
CA VAL A 355 2.23 16.44 -5.18
C VAL A 355 1.25 15.27 -5.25
N GLU A 356 -0.05 15.54 -5.33
CA GLU A 356 -1.09 14.52 -5.42
C GLU A 356 -1.12 13.82 -6.78
N ASP A 357 -0.71 14.52 -7.85
CA ASP A 357 -0.64 14.02 -9.23
C ASP A 357 0.58 13.12 -9.48
N ASP A 358 1.70 13.32 -8.76
CA ASP A 358 2.90 12.47 -8.83
C ASP A 358 3.55 12.29 -7.44
N PRO A 359 2.91 11.56 -6.50
CA PRO A 359 3.42 11.43 -5.14
C PRO A 359 4.74 10.65 -5.10
N VAL A 360 4.97 9.72 -6.04
CA VAL A 360 6.21 8.95 -6.13
C VAL A 360 7.38 9.86 -6.52
N GLY A 361 7.22 10.62 -7.60
CA GLY A 361 8.24 11.55 -8.08
C GLY A 361 8.48 12.68 -7.11
N LYS A 362 7.44 13.29 -6.53
CA LYS A 362 7.59 14.42 -5.59
C LYS A 362 8.17 14.02 -4.25
N ALA A 363 7.83 12.85 -3.70
CA ALA A 363 8.52 12.35 -2.51
C ALA A 363 10.01 12.10 -2.77
N TYR A 364 10.34 11.56 -3.95
CA TYR A 364 11.72 11.28 -4.33
C TYR A 364 12.53 12.56 -4.62
N GLU A 365 11.94 13.55 -5.30
CA GLU A 365 12.53 14.88 -5.54
C GLU A 365 12.91 15.55 -4.21
N ALA A 366 12.03 15.50 -3.21
CA ALA A 366 12.36 16.00 -1.88
C ALA A 366 13.46 15.20 -1.21
N ALA A 367 13.39 13.88 -1.27
CA ALA A 367 14.42 13.02 -0.68
C ALA A 367 15.82 13.34 -1.25
N GLU A 368 15.93 13.59 -2.56
CA GLU A 368 17.18 14.03 -3.19
C GLU A 368 17.58 15.46 -2.75
N ARG A 369 16.64 16.40 -2.71
CA ARG A 369 16.91 17.81 -2.35
C ARG A 369 17.46 17.98 -0.94
N TRP A 370 16.98 17.20 0.03
CA TRP A 370 17.44 17.24 1.43
C TRP A 370 18.40 16.11 1.79
N GLU A 371 18.84 15.30 0.82
CA GLU A 371 19.75 14.17 1.01
C GLU A 371 19.32 13.26 2.19
N THR A 372 18.02 12.97 2.27
CA THR A 372 17.43 12.32 3.44
C THR A 372 16.23 11.46 3.06
N THR A 373 15.77 10.62 3.98
CA THR A 373 14.57 9.80 3.74
C THR A 373 13.33 10.65 3.89
N VAL A 374 12.36 10.48 2.98
CA VAL A 374 11.04 11.14 3.07
C VAL A 374 9.95 10.08 3.17
N LEU A 375 9.12 10.17 4.21
CA LEU A 375 7.84 9.47 4.33
C LEU A 375 6.72 10.45 3.98
N LEU A 376 6.25 10.41 2.74
CA LEU A 376 5.08 11.17 2.30
C LEU A 376 3.82 10.52 2.84
N LYS A 377 3.17 11.19 3.79
CA LYS A 377 1.91 10.77 4.43
C LYS A 377 0.73 11.00 3.46
N GLY A 378 -0.20 10.05 3.44
CA GLY A 378 -1.40 10.11 2.62
C GLY A 378 -2.22 8.83 2.71
N ALA A 379 -3.23 8.69 1.84
CA ALA A 379 -4.01 7.45 1.72
C ALA A 379 -3.13 6.25 1.30
N THR A 380 -2.10 6.53 0.50
CA THR A 380 -0.94 5.67 0.31
C THR A 380 0.27 6.39 0.91
N GLN A 381 1.08 5.67 1.70
CA GLN A 381 2.27 6.23 2.32
C GLN A 381 3.51 5.81 1.54
N TYR A 382 4.28 6.80 1.05
CA TYR A 382 5.43 6.59 0.17
C TYR A 382 6.73 6.91 0.92
N ILE A 383 7.64 5.94 0.98
CA ILE A 383 8.96 6.07 1.58
C ILE A 383 9.99 6.20 0.47
N ALA A 384 10.45 7.42 0.21
CA ALA A 384 11.50 7.71 -0.73
C ALA A 384 12.87 7.63 -0.07
N ASN A 385 13.74 6.78 -0.62
CA ASN A 385 15.13 6.62 -0.23
C ASN A 385 16.04 7.07 -1.39
N PRO A 386 16.74 8.22 -1.27
CA PRO A 386 17.56 8.76 -2.34
C PRO A 386 18.85 7.94 -2.54
N PHE A 387 19.31 7.25 -1.49
CA PHE A 387 20.57 6.49 -1.51
C PHE A 387 20.47 5.18 -2.30
N GLU A 388 19.31 4.50 -2.23
CA GLU A 388 19.04 3.28 -3.02
C GLU A 388 18.26 3.57 -4.32
N LYS A 389 17.93 4.84 -4.60
CA LYS A 389 17.08 5.25 -5.72
C LYS A 389 15.76 4.47 -5.76
N ARG A 390 15.10 4.38 -4.61
CA ARG A 390 13.94 3.51 -4.40
C ARG A 390 12.82 4.22 -3.67
N VAL A 391 11.59 3.93 -4.07
CA VAL A 391 10.38 4.26 -3.32
C VAL A 391 9.71 2.98 -2.83
N THR A 392 9.33 2.95 -1.56
CA THR A 392 8.62 1.84 -0.94
C THR A 392 7.26 2.32 -0.44
N LEU A 393 6.19 1.66 -0.85
CA LEU A 393 4.86 1.86 -0.30
C LEU A 393 4.75 1.07 1.01
N ALA A 394 4.17 1.69 2.04
CA ALA A 394 3.78 0.96 3.23
C ALA A 394 2.62 -0.01 2.95
N ILE A 395 2.36 -0.91 3.90
CA ILE A 395 1.13 -1.72 3.88
C ILE A 395 -0.08 -0.78 3.96
N ALA A 396 -1.09 -1.04 3.12
CA ALA A 396 -2.31 -0.25 3.09
C ALA A 396 -3.09 -0.41 4.41
N GLY A 397 -3.68 0.70 4.87
CA GLY A 397 -4.55 0.74 6.05
C GLY A 397 -5.96 1.20 5.69
N PRO A 398 -6.93 1.05 6.62
CA PRO A 398 -8.27 1.58 6.42
C PRO A 398 -8.24 3.11 6.38
N SER A 399 -9.21 3.72 5.68
CA SER A 399 -9.33 5.18 5.55
C SER A 399 -9.57 5.92 6.87
N TRP A 400 -9.91 5.21 7.95
CA TRP A 400 -10.14 5.76 9.28
C TRP A 400 -8.91 6.45 9.89
N THR A 401 -7.70 6.22 9.36
CA THR A 401 -6.48 6.91 9.80
C THR A 401 -6.40 8.37 9.36
N ALA A 402 -7.30 8.83 8.47
CA ALA A 402 -7.41 10.22 8.02
C ALA A 402 -7.99 11.15 9.12
N GLN A 403 -7.31 11.22 10.26
CA GLN A 403 -7.68 12.00 11.44
C GLN A 403 -6.51 12.85 11.90
N ALA A 404 -6.80 14.05 12.41
CA ALA A 404 -5.80 14.89 13.04
C ALA A 404 -5.15 14.13 14.21
N GLY A 405 -3.82 14.19 14.31
CA GLY A 405 -3.04 13.47 15.33
C GLY A 405 -2.59 12.05 14.95
N SER A 406 -3.12 11.46 13.86
CA SER A 406 -2.56 10.19 13.34
C SER A 406 -1.10 10.35 12.88
N GLY A 407 -0.76 11.50 12.31
CA GLY A 407 0.62 11.84 11.94
C GLY A 407 1.55 11.88 13.16
N ASP A 408 1.12 12.50 14.25
CA ASP A 408 1.88 12.58 15.50
C ASP A 408 2.19 11.19 16.06
N VAL A 409 1.19 10.30 16.10
CA VAL A 409 1.38 8.89 16.52
C VAL A 409 2.39 8.20 15.61
N LEU A 410 2.26 8.38 14.29
CA LEU A 410 3.19 7.80 13.29
C LEU A 410 4.63 8.28 13.53
N ALA A 411 4.82 9.58 13.78
CA ALA A 411 6.13 10.15 14.05
C ALA A 411 6.77 9.56 15.31
N GLY A 412 5.96 9.28 16.36
CA GLY A 412 6.39 8.55 17.55
C GLY A 412 6.87 7.12 17.27
N ILE A 413 6.16 6.39 16.40
CA ILE A 413 6.55 5.04 15.97
C ILE A 413 7.85 5.11 15.16
N CYS A 414 7.96 6.06 14.22
CA CYS A 414 9.19 6.30 13.44
C CYS A 414 10.39 6.58 14.35
N GLY A 415 10.23 7.48 15.33
CA GLY A 415 11.29 7.85 16.26
C GLY A 415 11.75 6.67 17.09
N THR A 416 10.83 5.81 17.51
CA THR A 416 11.15 4.60 18.27
C THR A 416 12.03 3.63 17.48
N LEU A 417 11.65 3.39 16.22
CA LEU A 417 12.41 2.49 15.36
C LEU A 417 13.77 3.08 14.96
N LEU A 418 13.84 4.41 14.79
CA LEU A 418 15.10 5.11 14.53
C LEU A 418 16.03 5.06 15.74
N ALA A 419 15.51 5.29 16.95
CA ALA A 419 16.27 5.16 18.20
C ALA A 419 16.77 3.73 18.44
N ALA A 420 16.02 2.72 18.00
CA ALA A 420 16.45 1.32 18.01
C ALA A 420 17.58 1.00 17.00
N GLY A 421 18.05 1.99 16.23
CA GLY A 421 19.17 1.87 15.30
C GLY A 421 18.79 1.40 13.89
N LEU A 422 17.50 1.36 13.55
CA LEU A 422 17.10 1.03 12.18
C LEU A 422 17.38 2.20 11.23
N PRO A 423 17.87 1.94 10.00
CA PRO A 423 17.97 2.96 8.97
C PRO A 423 16.61 3.62 8.69
N ALA A 424 16.59 4.93 8.48
CA ALA A 424 15.35 5.70 8.27
C ALA A 424 14.37 5.11 7.25
N PRO A 425 14.78 4.60 6.07
CA PRO A 425 13.84 3.99 5.12
C PRO A 425 13.11 2.77 5.71
N LYS A 426 13.81 1.95 6.51
CA LYS A 426 13.20 0.81 7.20
C LYS A 426 12.31 1.26 8.34
N ALA A 427 12.78 2.21 9.17
CA ALA A 427 11.99 2.76 10.27
C ALA A 427 10.66 3.34 9.78
N ALA A 428 10.70 4.15 8.72
CA ALA A 428 9.51 4.74 8.10
C ALA A 428 8.55 3.67 7.55
N ALA A 429 9.07 2.70 6.78
CA ALA A 429 8.26 1.67 6.15
C ALA A 429 7.59 0.74 7.18
N LEU A 430 8.30 0.38 8.25
CA LEU A 430 7.76 -0.40 9.37
C LEU A 430 6.73 0.39 10.18
N ALA A 431 7.03 1.64 10.53
CA ALA A 431 6.14 2.50 11.31
C ALA A 431 4.79 2.70 10.61
N ALA A 432 4.84 3.11 9.34
CA ALA A 432 3.68 3.28 8.49
C ALA A 432 2.84 1.99 8.39
N SER A 433 3.51 0.86 8.17
CA SER A 433 2.86 -0.44 8.02
C SER A 433 2.21 -0.93 9.31
N VAL A 434 2.87 -0.78 10.47
CA VAL A 434 2.32 -1.18 11.77
C VAL A 434 1.16 -0.28 12.19
N GLN A 435 1.24 1.03 11.91
CA GLN A 435 0.09 1.92 12.11
C GLN A 435 -1.12 1.49 11.28
N ALA A 436 -0.92 1.16 10.01
CA ALA A 436 -1.97 0.66 9.14
C ALA A 436 -2.60 -0.65 9.66
N MET A 437 -1.77 -1.60 10.10
CA MET A 437 -2.24 -2.85 10.72
C MET A 437 -3.01 -2.62 12.03
N ALA A 438 -2.54 -1.70 12.88
CA ALA A 438 -3.21 -1.35 14.13
C ALA A 438 -4.58 -0.72 13.86
N ALA A 439 -4.67 0.17 12.86
CA ALA A 439 -5.94 0.73 12.42
C ALA A 439 -6.89 -0.34 11.86
N ALA A 440 -6.39 -1.35 11.15
CA ALA A 440 -7.20 -2.48 10.67
C ALA A 440 -7.82 -3.31 11.82
N ARG A 441 -7.18 -3.35 13.00
CA ARG A 441 -7.74 -3.98 14.22
C ARG A 441 -8.81 -3.13 14.91
N LYS A 442 -8.95 -1.87 14.52
CA LYS A 442 -9.93 -0.91 15.06
C LYS A 442 -10.77 -0.34 13.89
N PRO A 443 -11.58 -1.15 13.19
CA PRO A 443 -12.39 -0.66 12.08
C PRO A 443 -13.47 0.30 12.60
N GLY A 444 -13.31 1.60 12.37
CA GLY A 444 -14.27 2.62 12.79
C GLY A 444 -13.61 3.93 13.22
N PRO A 445 -14.41 4.88 13.76
CA PRO A 445 -13.95 6.21 14.13
C PRO A 445 -13.20 6.21 15.49
N PHE A 446 -12.24 5.31 15.66
CA PHE A 446 -11.39 5.29 16.85
C PHE A 446 -10.35 6.41 16.78
N PRO A 447 -10.15 7.18 17.86
CA PRO A 447 -9.16 8.24 17.86
C PRO A 447 -7.72 7.68 17.80
N PRO A 448 -6.72 8.46 17.35
CA PRO A 448 -5.37 7.97 17.10
C PRO A 448 -4.68 7.31 18.30
N ASP A 449 -4.93 7.81 19.51
CA ASP A 449 -4.36 7.26 20.74
C ASP A 449 -4.95 5.91 21.15
N VAL A 450 -6.21 5.64 20.76
CA VAL A 450 -6.86 4.33 20.92
C VAL A 450 -6.40 3.37 19.84
N VAL A 451 -6.18 3.84 18.62
CA VAL A 451 -5.58 3.02 17.55
C VAL A 451 -4.15 2.60 17.94
N ALA A 452 -3.35 3.50 18.51
CA ALA A 452 -1.99 3.19 18.98
C ALA A 452 -1.95 2.05 20.01
N GLN A 453 -2.98 1.93 20.86
CA GLN A 453 -3.08 0.84 21.85
C GLN A 453 -3.21 -0.55 21.23
N ALA A 454 -3.57 -0.65 19.94
CA ALA A 454 -3.62 -1.93 19.23
C ALA A 454 -2.24 -2.36 18.68
N ILE A 455 -1.23 -1.49 18.72
CA ILE A 455 0.12 -1.81 18.21
C ILE A 455 0.72 -3.03 18.93
N PRO A 456 0.69 -3.16 20.27
CA PRO A 456 1.23 -4.35 20.94
C PRO A 456 0.57 -5.65 20.48
N GLU A 457 -0.75 -5.66 20.26
CA GLU A 457 -1.46 -6.84 19.74
C GLU A 457 -1.00 -7.22 18.33
N VAL A 458 -0.79 -6.21 17.46
CA VAL A 458 -0.21 -6.42 16.12
C VAL A 458 1.20 -7.01 16.22
N LEU A 459 2.03 -6.48 17.11
CA LEU A 459 3.40 -6.95 17.28
C LEU A 459 3.46 -8.38 17.84
N VAL A 460 2.61 -8.75 18.81
CA VAL A 460 2.53 -10.13 19.30
C VAL A 460 2.23 -11.10 18.15
N HIS A 461 1.24 -10.79 17.30
CA HIS A 461 0.89 -11.62 16.15
C HIS A 461 2.00 -11.68 15.08
N LEU A 462 2.81 -10.62 14.95
CA LEU A 462 3.96 -10.62 14.05
C LEU A 462 5.15 -11.42 14.60
N ALA A 463 5.34 -11.46 15.92
CA ALA A 463 6.41 -12.24 16.54
C ALA A 463 6.22 -13.74 16.30
N GLU A 464 4.98 -14.25 16.37
CA GLU A 464 4.65 -15.65 16.06
C GLU A 464 5.02 -16.05 14.61
N LEU A 465 5.04 -15.08 13.69
CA LEU A 465 5.46 -15.28 12.31
C LEU A 465 6.98 -15.19 12.14
N ALA A 466 7.69 -14.49 13.02
CA ALA A 466 9.14 -14.31 12.95
C ALA A 466 9.90 -15.60 13.29
N ASP A 467 9.33 -16.46 14.13
CA ASP A 467 9.94 -17.72 14.59
C ASP A 467 9.74 -18.91 13.63
N GLN A 468 9.05 -18.73 12.50
CA GLN A 468 8.85 -19.81 11.52
C GLN A 468 10.07 -19.98 10.59
N PRO A 469 10.69 -21.18 10.50
CA PRO A 469 11.77 -21.44 9.56
C PRO A 469 11.25 -21.40 8.12
N VAL A 470 11.95 -20.68 7.24
CA VAL A 470 11.62 -20.60 5.81
C VAL A 470 12.16 -21.83 5.11
N LEU A 471 11.28 -22.71 4.65
CA LEU A 471 11.63 -23.65 3.57
C LEU A 471 11.97 -22.80 2.34
N ALA A 472 13.23 -22.85 1.91
CA ALA A 472 13.66 -22.25 0.66
C ALA A 472 13.01 -23.04 -0.50
N GLY A 473 11.96 -22.46 -1.08
CA GLY A 473 11.25 -23.03 -2.22
C GLY A 473 9.77 -22.67 -2.16
N ASP A 474 9.33 -21.91 -3.18
CA ASP A 474 7.92 -21.70 -3.57
C ASP A 474 7.04 -20.88 -2.61
N LEU A 475 7.29 -19.57 -2.58
CA LEU A 475 6.38 -18.57 -2.01
C LEU A 475 5.19 -18.38 -2.94
N THR A 476 4.07 -19.05 -2.66
CA THR A 476 2.82 -18.87 -3.40
C THR A 476 1.93 -17.74 -2.83
N PRO A 477 1.02 -17.19 -3.64
CA PRO A 477 0.18 -16.02 -3.31
C PRO A 477 -0.81 -16.24 -2.17
N ARG A 478 -1.02 -17.48 -1.72
CA ARG A 478 -1.84 -17.80 -0.54
C ARG A 478 -1.28 -17.21 0.77
N SER A 479 -0.02 -16.79 0.78
CA SER A 479 0.58 -16.04 1.91
C SER A 479 0.14 -14.56 1.99
N ILE A 480 -0.66 -14.07 1.03
CA ILE A 480 -1.05 -12.65 0.92
C ILE A 480 -2.48 -12.38 1.41
N ALA A 481 -3.34 -13.39 1.58
CA ALA A 481 -4.78 -13.17 1.82
C ALA A 481 -5.44 -13.96 2.99
N ALA A 482 -4.68 -14.68 3.84
CA ALA A 482 -5.29 -15.38 4.97
C ALA A 482 -4.47 -15.27 6.27
N GLN A 483 -5.10 -14.57 7.23
CA GLN A 483 -4.76 -14.33 8.66
C GLN A 483 -3.70 -13.30 9.02
#